data_AF-A0A2H0HKV1-F1
#
_entry.id   AF-A0A2H0HKV1-F1
#
_cell.length_a   1.000
_cell.length_b   1.000
_cell.length_c   1.000
_cell.angle_alpha   90.00
_cell.angle_beta   90.00
_cell.angle_gamma   90.00
#
_symmetry.space_group_name_H-M   'P 1'
#
loop_
_entity.id
_entity.type
_entity.pdbx_description
1 polymer ?
#
loop_
_entity_poly.entity_id
_entity_poly.type
_entity_poly.pdbx_seq_one_letter_code
_entity_poly.pdbx_strand_id
1 'polypeptide(L)' 'MTTILIKPKSKSEYNLLTRLLKKMNIEIQVVEEALPNYETMKAIEDVENKNGVRANDAQDLFTKLGI' A
#
# COMPACT_ATOMS: atom_id res chain seq x y z
N MET A 1 9.19 11.86 -13.31
CA MET A 1 9.82 10.94 -12.34
C MET A 1 8.72 10.38 -11.47
N THR A 2 8.54 9.06 -11.45
CA THR A 2 7.48 8.38 -10.67
C THR A 2 8.11 7.71 -9.46
N THR A 3 7.85 8.25 -8.29
CA THR A 3 8.26 7.66 -7.00
C THR A 3 7.19 6.68 -6.55
N ILE A 4 7.56 5.44 -6.27
CA ILE A 4 6.63 4.40 -5.80
C ILE A 4 6.92 4.13 -4.32
N LEU A 5 5.91 4.37 -3.48
CA LEU A 5 5.92 4.04 -2.04
C LEU A 5 5.49 2.58 -1.85
N ILE A 6 6.32 1.78 -1.16
CA ILE A 6 6.09 0.34 -0.99
C ILE A 6 6.31 -0.04 0.47
N LYS A 7 5.32 -0.73 1.05
CA LYS A 7 5.39 -1.29 2.41
C LYS A 7 5.44 -2.83 2.36
N PRO A 8 6.63 -3.45 2.32
CA PRO A 8 6.75 -4.90 2.31
C PRO A 8 6.31 -5.49 3.65
N LYS A 9 5.59 -6.62 3.62
CA LYS A 9 5.08 -7.32 4.81
C LYS A 9 6.12 -8.24 5.44
N SER A 10 7.20 -8.56 4.72
CA SER A 10 8.24 -9.47 5.16
C SER A 10 9.61 -9.11 4.58
N LYS A 11 10.68 -9.58 5.25
CA LYS A 11 12.06 -9.37 4.79
C LYS A 11 12.35 -10.01 3.43
N SER A 12 11.69 -11.13 3.11
CA SER A 12 11.77 -11.78 1.81
C SER A 12 11.13 -10.95 0.71
N GLU A 13 9.95 -10.37 0.98
CA GLU A 13 9.23 -9.50 0.04
C GLU A 13 9.99 -8.18 -0.21
N TYR A 14 10.57 -7.59 0.84
CA TYR A 14 11.46 -6.43 0.71
C TYR A 14 12.62 -6.70 -0.26
N ASN A 15 13.29 -7.84 -0.10
CA ASN A 15 14.43 -8.22 -0.95
C ASN A 15 14.02 -8.48 -2.40
N LEU A 16 12.86 -9.09 -2.61
CA LEU A 16 12.30 -9.34 -3.94
C LEU A 16 11.99 -8.01 -4.64
N LEU A 17 11.20 -7.15 -4.02
CA LEU A 17 10.74 -5.88 -4.59
C LEU A 17 11.91 -4.93 -4.87
N THR A 18 12.85 -4.83 -3.94
CA THR A 18 14.05 -4.01 -4.12
C THR A 18 14.89 -4.47 -5.32
N ARG A 19 15.05 -5.79 -5.53
CA ARG A 19 15.77 -6.34 -6.69
C ARG A 19 15.03 -6.06 -8.00
N LEU A 20 13.71 -6.23 -8.01
CA LEU A 20 12.88 -6.08 -9.20
C LEU A 20 12.85 -4.63 -9.67
N LEU A 21 12.64 -3.71 -8.74
CA LEU A 21 12.55 -2.28 -9.02
C LEU A 21 13.91 -1.64 -9.36
N LYS A 22 15.01 -2.13 -8.76
CA LYS A 22 16.37 -1.77 -9.23
C LYS A 22 16.60 -2.20 -10.68
N LYS A 23 16.15 -3.39 -11.08
CA LYS A 23 16.26 -3.85 -12.48
C LYS A 23 15.43 -3.01 -13.45
N MET A 24 14.34 -2.42 -12.96
CA MET A 24 13.49 -1.51 -13.73
C MET A 24 13.99 -0.05 -13.72
N ASN A 25 15.14 0.22 -13.09
CA ASN A 25 15.72 1.56 -12.97
C ASN A 25 14.80 2.58 -12.26
N ILE A 26 13.96 2.08 -11.35
CA ILE A 26 13.05 2.90 -10.54
C ILE A 26 13.77 3.24 -9.24
N GLU A 27 13.83 4.52 -8.91
CA GLU A 27 14.40 5.01 -7.65
C GLU A 27 13.42 4.73 -6.51
N ILE A 28 13.87 3.98 -5.50
CA ILE A 28 13.03 3.50 -4.40
C ILE A 28 13.44 4.23 -3.13
N GLN A 29 12.50 4.91 -2.49
CA GLN A 29 12.66 5.38 -1.11
C GLN A 29 11.85 4.46 -0.20
N VAL A 30 12.56 3.64 0.56
CA VAL A 30 11.95 2.80 1.60
C VAL A 30 11.93 3.65 2.85
N VAL A 31 10.75 4.14 3.22
CA VAL A 31 10.56 4.91 4.44
C VAL A 31 10.11 3.95 5.54
N GLU A 32 11.01 3.61 6.46
CA GLU A 32 10.66 2.95 7.71
C GLU A 32 10.24 4.03 8.72
N GLU A 33 8.94 4.35 8.78
CA GLU A 33 8.41 5.21 9.83
C GLU A 33 8.21 4.39 11.11
N ALA A 34 8.86 4.80 12.21
CA ALA A 34 8.76 4.12 13.51
C ALA A 34 7.34 4.16 14.10
N LEU A 35 6.54 5.13 13.68
CA LEU A 35 5.14 5.30 14.04
C LEU A 35 4.34 5.53 12.76
N PRO A 36 3.11 5.00 12.65
CA PRO A 36 2.28 5.26 11.49
C PRO A 36 2.02 6.76 11.37
N ASN A 37 2.25 7.34 10.18
CA ASN A 37 1.82 8.70 9.91
C ASN A 37 0.30 8.87 10.04
N TYR A 38 -0.16 10.12 10.08
CA TYR A 38 -1.57 10.47 10.28
C TYR A 38 -2.53 9.75 9.31
N GLU A 39 -2.17 9.69 8.03
CA GLU A 39 -2.95 8.98 6.99
C GLU A 39 -3.08 7.48 7.32
N THR A 40 -1.99 6.86 7.75
CA THR A 40 -1.97 5.44 8.11
C THR A 40 -2.76 5.18 9.40
N MET A 41 -2.65 6.06 10.40
CA MET A 41 -3.45 5.99 11.63
C MET A 41 -4.95 6.08 11.33
N LYS A 42 -5.34 7.04 10.49
CA LYS A 42 -6.74 7.22 10.08
C LYS A 42 -7.27 6.01 9.31
N ALA A 43 -6.47 5.43 8.42
CA ALA A 43 -6.85 4.21 7.71
C ALA A 43 -7.03 3.01 8.65
N ILE A 44 -6.20 2.89 9.69
CA ILE A 44 -6.36 1.86 10.74
C ILE A 44 -7.67 2.09 11.51
N GLU A 45 -7.92 3.32 11.93
CA GLU A 45 -9.15 3.71 12.64
C GLU A 45 -10.42 3.45 11.81
N ASP A 46 -10.38 3.72 10.50
CA ASP A 46 -11.51 3.44 9.60
C ASP A 46 -11.78 1.94 9.45
N VAL A 47 -10.75 1.10 9.49
CA VAL A 47 -10.92 -0.37 9.51
C VAL A 47 -11.51 -0.83 10.83
N GLU A 48 -11.01 -0.34 11.96
CA GLU A 48 -11.50 -0.70 13.29
C GLU A 48 -12.96 -0.31 13.50
N ASN A 49 -13.33 0.90 13.05
CA ASN A 49 -14.70 1.41 13.14
C ASN A 49 -15.62 0.89 12.03
N LYS A 50 -15.11 0.05 11.12
CA LYS A 50 -15.85 -0.49 9.95
C LYS A 50 -16.39 0.61 9.03
N ASN A 51 -15.69 1.73 8.93
CA ASN A 51 -15.96 2.86 8.01
C ASN A 51 -15.56 2.55 6.56
N GLY A 52 -15.56 1.29 6.16
CA GLY A 52 -15.23 0.86 4.80
C GLY A 52 -16.45 0.85 3.88
N VAL A 53 -16.19 0.93 2.58
CA VAL A 53 -17.22 0.67 1.56
C VAL A 53 -17.44 -0.84 1.48
N ARG A 54 -18.63 -1.31 1.86
CA ARG A 54 -18.98 -2.72 1.66
C ARG A 54 -19.14 -2.99 0.17
N ALA A 55 -18.44 -4.01 -0.32
CA ALA A 55 -18.62 -4.55 -1.65
C ALA A 55 -19.12 -5.99 -1.54
N ASN A 56 -20.06 -6.36 -2.41
CA ASN A 56 -20.63 -7.71 -2.41
C ASN A 56 -19.71 -8.72 -3.12
N ASP A 57 -18.99 -8.25 -4.13
CA ASP A 57 -18.05 -9.03 -4.91
C ASP A 57 -16.94 -8.14 -5.48
N ALA A 58 -15.98 -8.75 -6.18
CA ALA A 58 -14.85 -8.04 -6.77
C ALA A 58 -15.27 -7.05 -7.86
N GLN A 59 -16.35 -7.32 -8.61
CA GLN A 59 -16.80 -6.46 -9.70
C GLN A 59 -17.49 -5.20 -9.18
N ASP A 60 -18.29 -5.33 -8.12
CA ASP A 60 -18.85 -4.22 -7.35
C ASP A 60 -17.75 -3.34 -6.73
N LEU A 61 -16.68 -3.97 -6.21
CA LEU A 61 -15.52 -3.23 -5.70
C LEU A 61 -14.85 -2.38 -6.78
N PHE A 62 -14.53 -2.96 -7.95
CA PHE A 62 -13.88 -2.22 -9.04
C PHE A 62 -14.76 -1.08 -9.56
N THR A 63 -16.06 -1.34 -9.71
CA THR A 63 -17.04 -0.31 -10.10
C THR A 63 -17.07 0.86 -9.12
N LYS A 64 -17.07 0.59 -7.81
CA LYS A 64 -17.03 1.62 -6.75
C LYS A 64 -15.73 2.40 -6.71
N LEU A 65 -14.63 1.79 -7.12
CA LEU A 65 -13.32 2.43 -7.25
C LEU A 65 -13.17 3.21 -8.57
N GLY A 66 -14.14 3.10 -9.49
CA GLY A 66 -14.12 3.76 -10.80
C GLY A 66 -13.11 3.15 -11.79
N ILE A 67 -12.79 1.86 -11.61
CA ILE A 67 -11.83 1.09 -12.41
C ILE A 67 -12.52 -0.07 -13.14
#